data_AF-A0A7X9HKD6-F1
#
_entry.id   AF-A0A7X9HKD6-F1
#
_cell.length_a   1.000
_cell.length_b   1.000
_cell.length_c   1.000
_cell.angle_alpha   90.00
_cell.angle_beta   90.00
_cell.angle_gamma   90.00
#
_symmetry.space_group_name_H-M   'P 1'
#
loop_
_entity.id
_entity.type
_entity.pdbx_description
1 polymer ?
#
loop_
_entity_poly.entity_id
_entity_poly.type
_entity_poly.pdbx_seq_one_letter_code
_entity_poly.pdbx_strand_id
1 'polypeptide(L)'
;MNTKTRQALARIGSRYPSRRSALLPALDLLQREARGHIDHESLVEAARVAGVPLSEAYGVQTYYTMFRRQPVGRYHLQVDTNIPAMLAGADKIVSHLQKRLGIRPGERTEDGLFSLETVEDLAACGTCPVIQVGDRYYENMTPARVDKLLAALRKGKLPDLPAQAHFSSQCNILLARRGVERAFDIKVYRKHGGYGALPLALQKKPEEIVAAVKDANLRGRGGAGFPAGVKWGFLPKDGNKPVYLICNADEGEPGTFKDRQIMEHDPHLLIEGMTIAGYAIGARLGFIYIRGEFAWIADILERAIEQARQEKLLGENILGTSAHFDIVVHRGAGAYVCGEETALIESLEGKRGNPRLKPPFPAAVGLYGCPTIVNNVETLANVPYIVQHGAEAYKRIGTPNNFGPKIFGISGHVRRPGTYEYPLGTPLDELLRAAGGVVGRLKAVIVGGLSVPILTAKEARGLVMDYDSCLKAGTMLGSGGIMVMNQSVRIPRVALRAIEFYAHESCGQCTPCRQGSRVVAELLRRICERRGAAQDIERVLELCATIKGSTLCPTGDAFATPIEAMVKKFRPEFEALVR
;
A
#
# COMPACT_ATOMS: atom_id res chain seq x y z
N MET A 1 0.67 -21.27 -27.27
CA MET A 1 -0.01 -20.02 -26.84
C MET A 1 -1.24 -19.77 -27.72
N ASN A 2 -2.39 -19.47 -27.12
CA ASN A 2 -3.65 -19.32 -27.85
C ASN A 2 -3.78 -17.90 -28.49
N THR A 3 -4.71 -17.73 -29.43
CA THR A 3 -4.91 -16.45 -30.14
C THR A 3 -5.35 -15.30 -29.22
N LYS A 4 -6.14 -15.59 -28.17
CA LYS A 4 -6.61 -14.57 -27.22
C LYS A 4 -5.45 -14.00 -26.40
N THR A 5 -4.52 -14.84 -25.96
CA THR A 5 -3.29 -14.42 -25.28
C THR A 5 -2.50 -13.42 -26.11
N ARG A 6 -2.25 -13.75 -27.38
CA ARG A 6 -1.45 -12.90 -28.27
C ARG A 6 -2.10 -11.53 -28.47
N GLN A 7 -3.43 -11.50 -28.60
CA GLN A 7 -4.19 -10.25 -28.69
C GLN A 7 -4.11 -9.45 -27.39
N ALA A 8 -4.19 -10.11 -26.23
CA ALA A 8 -4.06 -9.45 -24.93
C ALA A 8 -2.65 -8.88 -24.73
N LEU A 9 -1.59 -9.62 -25.09
CA LEU A 9 -0.20 -9.14 -25.06
C LEU A 9 0.02 -7.95 -25.99
N ALA A 10 -0.56 -7.97 -27.19
CA ALA A 10 -0.51 -6.83 -28.12
C ALA A 10 -1.16 -5.58 -27.52
N ARG A 11 -2.34 -5.72 -26.88
CA ARG A 11 -3.01 -4.63 -26.18
C ARG A 11 -2.19 -4.09 -25.01
N ILE A 12 -1.56 -4.97 -24.23
CA ILE A 12 -0.66 -4.54 -23.14
C ILE A 12 0.49 -3.71 -23.70
N GLY A 13 1.10 -4.15 -24.81
CA GLY A 13 2.21 -3.43 -25.45
C GLY A 13 1.85 -2.03 -25.93
N SER A 14 0.59 -1.78 -26.31
CA SER A 14 0.13 -0.47 -26.80
C SER A 14 -0.37 0.48 -25.72
N ARG A 15 -0.48 0.05 -24.46
CA ARG A 15 -0.99 0.89 -23.34
C ARG A 15 0.02 1.92 -22.84
N TYR A 16 1.31 1.76 -23.17
CA TYR A 16 2.38 2.53 -22.57
C TYR A 16 3.17 3.33 -23.62
N PRO A 17 3.61 4.56 -23.30
CA PRO A 17 4.54 5.30 -24.15
C PRO A 17 5.87 4.55 -24.39
N SER A 18 6.32 3.80 -23.39
CA SER A 18 7.48 2.90 -23.50
C SER A 18 7.01 1.46 -23.50
N ARG A 19 7.44 0.71 -24.53
CA ARG A 19 7.15 -0.72 -24.65
C ARG A 19 7.68 -1.54 -23.46
N ARG A 20 8.77 -1.09 -22.82
CA ARG A 20 9.38 -1.76 -21.67
C ARG A 20 8.41 -1.95 -20.50
N SER A 21 7.53 -0.97 -20.26
CA SER A 21 6.54 -0.97 -19.18
C SER A 21 5.49 -2.09 -19.30
N ALA A 22 5.39 -2.72 -20.46
CA ALA A 22 4.56 -3.90 -20.69
C ALA A 22 5.09 -5.16 -19.99
N LEU A 23 6.33 -5.17 -19.49
CA LEU A 23 6.97 -6.38 -18.97
C LEU A 23 6.21 -6.99 -17.78
N LEU A 24 5.92 -6.21 -16.74
CA LEU A 24 5.21 -6.70 -15.55
C LEU A 24 3.81 -7.25 -15.90
N PRO A 25 2.95 -6.50 -16.62
CA PRO A 25 1.65 -7.02 -17.03
C PRO A 25 1.74 -8.24 -17.97
N ALA A 26 2.75 -8.32 -18.83
CA ALA A 26 2.97 -9.49 -19.69
C ALA A 26 3.35 -10.73 -18.88
N LEU A 27 4.22 -10.57 -17.87
CA LEU A 27 4.59 -11.65 -16.95
C LEU A 27 3.39 -12.14 -16.15
N ASP A 28 2.55 -11.25 -15.61
CA ASP A 28 1.33 -11.63 -14.88
C ASP A 28 0.34 -12.39 -15.77
N LEU A 29 0.07 -11.88 -16.98
CA LEU A 29 -0.83 -12.55 -17.92
C LEU A 29 -0.35 -13.96 -18.27
N LEU A 30 0.94 -14.09 -18.64
CA LEU A 30 1.51 -15.38 -19.04
C LEU A 30 1.57 -16.35 -17.86
N GLN A 31 1.88 -15.87 -16.65
CA GLN A 31 1.81 -16.68 -15.43
C GLN A 31 0.42 -17.29 -15.21
N ARG A 32 -0.63 -16.48 -15.39
CA ARG A 32 -2.03 -16.91 -15.21
C ARG A 32 -2.41 -17.99 -16.22
N GLU A 33 -1.90 -17.90 -17.44
CA GLU A 33 -2.14 -18.91 -18.47
C GLU A 33 -1.31 -20.19 -18.28
N ALA A 34 -0.06 -20.07 -17.84
CA ALA A 34 0.87 -21.18 -17.63
C ALA A 34 0.69 -21.90 -16.28
N ARG A 35 -0.57 -22.05 -15.84
CA ARG A 35 -0.94 -22.76 -14.59
C ARG A 35 -0.27 -22.20 -13.33
N GLY A 36 -0.03 -20.90 -13.27
CA GLY A 36 0.38 -20.20 -12.04
C GLY A 36 1.88 -20.02 -11.84
N HIS A 37 2.72 -20.29 -12.85
CA HIS A 37 4.16 -19.98 -12.83
C HIS A 37 4.64 -19.53 -14.21
N ILE A 38 5.78 -18.85 -14.24
CA ILE A 38 6.41 -18.34 -15.47
C ILE A 38 7.53 -19.30 -15.87
N ASP A 39 7.26 -20.12 -16.88
CA ASP A 39 8.25 -20.99 -17.51
C ASP A 39 9.18 -20.20 -18.47
N HIS A 40 10.17 -20.90 -19.03
CA HIS A 40 11.16 -20.28 -19.92
C HIS A 40 10.52 -19.68 -21.17
N GLU A 41 9.57 -20.37 -21.80
CA GLU A 41 8.88 -19.88 -23.01
C GLU A 41 8.07 -18.62 -22.71
N SER A 42 7.35 -18.59 -21.59
CA SER A 42 6.62 -17.42 -21.11
C SER A 42 7.54 -16.24 -20.83
N LEU A 43 8.71 -16.49 -20.24
CA LEU A 43 9.69 -15.43 -19.97
C LEU A 43 10.26 -14.84 -21.27
N VAL A 44 10.59 -15.70 -22.26
CA VAL A 44 11.05 -15.28 -23.59
C VAL A 44 9.99 -14.43 -24.29
N GLU A 45 8.72 -14.85 -24.22
CA GLU A 45 7.63 -14.08 -24.81
C GLU A 45 7.43 -12.72 -24.12
N ALA A 46 7.44 -12.68 -22.78
CA ALA A 46 7.34 -11.44 -22.03
C ALA A 46 8.48 -10.47 -22.40
N ALA A 47 9.71 -10.97 -22.50
CA ALA A 47 10.87 -10.20 -22.94
C ALA A 47 10.69 -9.65 -24.36
N ARG A 48 10.19 -10.48 -25.29
CA ARG A 48 9.88 -10.09 -26.67
C ARG A 48 8.81 -9.01 -26.73
N VAL A 49 7.74 -9.12 -25.94
CA VAL A 49 6.64 -8.14 -25.86
C VAL A 49 7.12 -6.81 -25.29
N ALA A 50 7.98 -6.83 -24.27
CA ALA A 50 8.54 -5.62 -23.67
C ALA A 50 9.72 -5.02 -24.47
N GLY A 51 10.30 -5.78 -25.40
CA GLY A 51 11.46 -5.35 -26.18
C GLY A 51 12.74 -5.28 -25.34
N VAL A 52 12.92 -6.19 -24.38
CA VAL A 52 14.11 -6.27 -23.52
C VAL A 52 14.87 -7.59 -23.70
N PRO A 53 16.17 -7.63 -23.37
CA PRO A 53 16.91 -8.89 -23.30
C PRO A 53 16.29 -9.86 -22.29
N LEU A 54 16.40 -11.17 -22.58
CA LEU A 54 15.92 -12.22 -21.69
C LEU A 54 16.53 -12.13 -20.28
N SER A 55 17.80 -11.75 -20.17
CA SER A 55 18.50 -11.57 -18.89
C SER A 55 17.88 -10.48 -18.02
N GLU A 56 17.39 -9.39 -18.62
CA GLU A 56 16.70 -8.33 -17.90
C GLU A 56 15.32 -8.78 -17.43
N ALA A 57 14.56 -9.48 -18.30
CA ALA A 57 13.28 -10.08 -17.93
C ALA A 57 13.44 -11.07 -16.77
N TYR A 58 14.48 -11.90 -16.79
CA TYR A 58 14.82 -12.82 -15.70
C TYR A 58 15.16 -12.07 -14.40
N GLY A 59 15.92 -10.98 -14.49
CA GLY A 59 16.23 -10.10 -13.36
C GLY A 59 14.97 -9.47 -12.73
N VAL A 60 13.96 -9.16 -13.54
CA VAL A 60 12.65 -8.67 -13.08
C VAL A 60 11.83 -9.79 -12.45
N GLN A 61 11.70 -10.94 -13.12
CA GLN A 61 10.96 -12.10 -12.60
C GLN A 61 11.48 -12.53 -11.22
N THR A 62 12.80 -12.53 -11.02
CA THR A 62 13.42 -12.97 -9.76
C THR A 62 13.34 -11.93 -8.62
N TYR A 63 12.99 -10.69 -8.94
CA TYR A 63 12.92 -9.61 -7.96
C TYR A 63 11.56 -9.52 -7.28
N TYR A 64 10.48 -9.74 -8.02
CA TYR A 64 9.12 -9.59 -7.53
C TYR A 64 8.55 -10.89 -6.98
N THR A 65 8.06 -10.87 -5.74
CA THR A 65 7.58 -12.06 -5.00
C THR A 65 6.45 -12.79 -5.71
N MET A 66 5.58 -12.07 -6.43
CA MET A 66 4.41 -12.67 -7.08
C MET A 66 4.72 -13.34 -8.42
N PHE A 67 5.94 -13.18 -8.97
CA PHE A 67 6.38 -13.85 -10.19
C PHE A 67 7.04 -15.18 -9.86
N ARG A 68 6.22 -16.22 -9.89
CA ARG A 68 6.55 -17.57 -9.44
C ARG A 68 7.37 -18.29 -10.50
N ARG A 69 8.47 -18.89 -10.06
CA ARG A 69 9.35 -19.75 -10.88
C ARG A 69 9.03 -21.24 -10.72
N GLN A 70 8.17 -21.58 -9.77
CA GLN A 70 7.77 -22.94 -9.46
C GLN A 70 6.25 -23.04 -9.48
N PRO A 71 5.69 -24.20 -9.90
CA PRO A 71 4.25 -24.38 -9.96
C PRO A 71 3.63 -24.37 -8.55
N VAL A 72 2.49 -23.71 -8.42
CA VAL A 72 1.67 -23.72 -7.20
C VAL A 72 0.51 -24.72 -7.33
N GLY A 73 -0.16 -25.01 -6.21
CA GLY A 73 -1.38 -25.79 -6.25
C GLY A 73 -2.50 -25.03 -6.96
N ARG A 74 -3.52 -25.75 -7.43
CA ARG A 74 -4.71 -25.14 -8.05
C ARG A 74 -5.31 -24.04 -7.17
N TYR A 75 -5.34 -24.26 -5.87
CA TYR A 75 -5.70 -23.28 -4.86
C TYR A 75 -4.47 -22.92 -4.05
N HIS A 76 -3.88 -21.79 -4.42
CA HIS A 76 -2.75 -21.22 -3.71
C HIS A 76 -3.24 -20.37 -2.53
N LEU A 77 -3.03 -20.87 -1.32
CA LEU A 77 -3.45 -20.25 -0.06
C LEU A 77 -2.30 -19.40 0.49
N GLN A 78 -2.50 -18.09 0.52
CA GLN A 78 -1.53 -17.12 1.02
C GLN A 78 -2.09 -16.50 2.31
N VAL A 79 -1.39 -16.68 3.44
CA VAL A 79 -1.84 -16.20 4.76
C VAL A 79 -1.02 -14.99 5.16
N ASP A 80 -1.69 -13.87 5.44
CA ASP A 80 -1.04 -12.68 6.02
C ASP A 80 -0.52 -13.02 7.42
N THR A 81 0.77 -12.77 7.64
CA THR A 81 1.43 -13.00 8.93
C THR A 81 2.14 -11.77 9.48
N ASN A 82 1.93 -10.60 8.88
CA ASN A 82 2.51 -9.36 9.40
C ASN A 82 1.83 -8.94 10.72
N ILE A 83 2.31 -7.88 11.36
CA ILE A 83 1.98 -7.55 12.76
C ILE A 83 0.48 -7.49 13.03
N PRO A 84 -0.37 -6.78 12.26
CA PRO A 84 -1.81 -6.79 12.51
C PRO A 84 -2.42 -8.19 12.50
N ALA A 85 -2.02 -9.03 11.53
CA ALA A 85 -2.48 -10.40 11.43
C ALA A 85 -1.95 -11.28 12.57
N MET A 86 -0.69 -11.11 12.95
CA MET A 86 -0.09 -11.78 14.11
C MET A 86 -0.87 -11.44 15.40
N LEU A 87 -1.18 -10.15 15.63
CA LEU A 87 -1.99 -9.71 16.79
C LEU A 87 -3.41 -10.28 16.75
N ALA A 88 -3.98 -10.49 15.56
CA ALA A 88 -5.28 -11.13 15.36
C ALA A 88 -5.24 -12.67 15.42
N GLY A 89 -4.07 -13.28 15.56
CA GLY A 89 -3.91 -14.72 15.71
C GLY A 89 -3.66 -15.50 14.42
N ALA A 90 -3.05 -14.90 13.40
CA ALA A 90 -2.67 -15.56 12.15
C ALA A 90 -1.85 -16.85 12.35
N ASP A 91 -0.99 -16.90 13.37
CA ASP A 91 -0.24 -18.12 13.74
C ASP A 91 -1.14 -19.35 13.90
N LYS A 92 -2.33 -19.15 14.49
CA LYS A 92 -3.32 -20.23 14.69
C LYS A 92 -3.92 -20.69 13.38
N ILE A 93 -4.12 -19.76 12.44
CA ILE A 93 -4.63 -20.05 11.09
C ILE A 93 -3.60 -20.83 10.28
N VAL A 94 -2.34 -20.40 10.29
CA VAL A 94 -1.23 -21.12 9.64
C VAL A 94 -1.11 -22.52 10.21
N SER A 95 -1.03 -22.65 11.54
CA SER A 95 -0.92 -23.96 12.23
C SER A 95 -2.09 -24.89 11.89
N HIS A 96 -3.31 -24.34 11.83
CA HIS A 96 -4.51 -25.10 11.48
C HIS A 96 -4.48 -25.58 10.02
N LEU A 97 -4.08 -24.72 9.07
CA LEU A 97 -3.90 -25.10 7.67
C LEU A 97 -2.86 -26.21 7.51
N GLN A 98 -1.71 -26.08 8.18
CA GLN A 98 -0.68 -27.12 8.15
C GLN A 98 -1.23 -28.47 8.62
N LYS A 99 -1.97 -28.49 9.73
CA LYS A 99 -2.61 -29.71 10.24
C LYS A 99 -3.66 -30.28 9.27
N ARG A 100 -4.46 -29.43 8.62
CA ARG A 100 -5.54 -29.84 7.72
C ARG A 100 -5.08 -30.29 6.33
N LEU A 101 -3.90 -29.84 5.90
CA LEU A 101 -3.36 -30.11 4.57
C LEU A 101 -2.16 -31.05 4.59
N GLY A 102 -1.49 -31.24 5.73
CA GLY A 102 -0.30 -32.08 5.84
C GLY A 102 0.95 -31.47 5.21
N ILE A 103 0.96 -30.17 4.96
CA ILE A 103 2.05 -29.43 4.31
C ILE A 103 2.45 -28.20 5.13
N ARG A 104 3.66 -27.67 4.90
CA ARG A 104 4.19 -26.44 5.50
C ARG A 104 4.08 -25.25 4.53
N PRO A 105 4.20 -24.00 5.00
CA PRO A 105 4.40 -22.87 4.10
C PRO A 105 5.58 -23.12 3.14
N GLY A 106 5.39 -22.84 1.86
CA GLY A 106 6.33 -23.15 0.77
C GLY A 106 6.09 -24.49 0.09
N GLU A 107 5.18 -25.34 0.60
CA GLU A 107 4.91 -26.67 0.06
C GLU A 107 3.55 -26.74 -0.67
N ARG A 108 3.36 -27.85 -1.39
CA ARG A 108 2.14 -28.19 -2.13
C ARG A 108 1.70 -29.60 -1.77
N THR A 109 0.40 -29.85 -1.72
CA THR A 109 -0.14 -31.20 -1.55
C THR A 109 0.23 -32.09 -2.73
N GLU A 110 0.37 -33.40 -2.49
CA GLU A 110 0.77 -34.38 -3.52
C GLU A 110 -0.19 -34.40 -4.72
N ASP A 111 -1.49 -34.24 -4.46
CA ASP A 111 -2.55 -34.14 -5.47
C ASP A 111 -2.52 -32.83 -6.28
N GLY A 112 -1.62 -31.89 -5.94
CA GLY A 112 -1.49 -30.58 -6.58
C GLY A 112 -2.66 -29.63 -6.33
N LEU A 113 -3.58 -29.97 -5.43
CA LEU A 113 -4.80 -29.20 -5.20
C LEU A 113 -4.53 -27.91 -4.41
N PHE A 114 -3.68 -27.97 -3.37
CA PHE A 114 -3.39 -26.84 -2.50
C PHE A 114 -1.88 -26.56 -2.45
N SER A 115 -1.52 -25.28 -2.41
CA SER A 115 -0.23 -24.84 -1.86
C SER A 115 -0.47 -23.87 -0.72
N LEU A 116 0.46 -23.84 0.22
CA LEU A 116 0.41 -22.96 1.39
C LEU A 116 1.60 -22.02 1.36
N GLU A 117 1.36 -20.73 1.56
CA GLU A 117 2.39 -19.71 1.69
C GLU A 117 2.00 -18.72 2.79
N THR A 118 3.01 -18.20 3.49
CA THR A 118 2.85 -17.04 4.35
C THR A 118 3.32 -15.82 3.58
N VAL A 119 2.50 -14.79 3.57
CA VAL A 119 2.81 -13.51 2.93
C VAL A 119 2.89 -12.42 3.98
N GLU A 120 3.38 -11.26 3.53
CA GLU A 120 3.41 -10.04 4.32
C GLU A 120 2.02 -9.41 4.41
N ASP A 121 1.92 -8.09 4.60
CA ASP A 121 0.63 -7.44 4.81
C ASP A 121 -0.24 -7.43 3.56
N LEU A 122 -1.48 -7.91 3.67
CA LEU A 122 -2.46 -7.92 2.59
C LEU A 122 -3.33 -6.65 2.52
N ALA A 123 -3.05 -5.63 3.35
CA ALA A 123 -3.85 -4.39 3.46
C ALA A 123 -5.33 -4.68 3.79
N ALA A 124 -5.50 -5.66 4.68
CA ALA A 124 -6.78 -6.06 5.26
C ALA A 124 -6.69 -6.08 6.80
N CYS A 125 -5.85 -5.21 7.37
CA CYS A 125 -5.49 -5.24 8.79
C CYS A 125 -6.69 -5.03 9.72
N GLY A 126 -7.73 -4.33 9.25
CA GLY A 126 -8.99 -4.13 9.97
C GLY A 126 -9.86 -5.39 10.07
N THR A 127 -9.59 -6.41 9.26
CA THR A 127 -10.37 -7.64 9.18
C THR A 127 -9.50 -8.90 9.30
N CYS A 128 -8.27 -8.78 9.81
CA CYS A 128 -7.41 -9.93 10.09
C CYS A 128 -8.04 -10.95 11.08
N PRO A 129 -7.60 -12.23 11.04
CA PRO A 129 -6.67 -12.83 10.08
C PRO A 129 -7.26 -12.98 8.67
N VAL A 130 -6.40 -12.93 7.64
CA VAL A 130 -6.82 -12.99 6.23
C VAL A 130 -6.09 -14.11 5.48
N ILE A 131 -6.81 -14.78 4.59
CA ILE A 131 -6.27 -15.72 3.61
C ILE A 131 -6.65 -15.24 2.22
N GLN A 132 -5.66 -15.07 1.35
CA GLN A 132 -5.87 -14.88 -0.08
C GLN A 132 -5.82 -16.22 -0.82
N VAL A 133 -6.81 -16.48 -1.66
CA VAL A 133 -6.83 -17.64 -2.58
C VAL A 133 -6.96 -17.15 -4.01
N GLY A 134 -5.88 -17.26 -4.77
CA GLY A 134 -5.77 -16.57 -6.07
C GLY A 134 -5.92 -15.07 -5.89
N ASP A 135 -6.92 -14.46 -6.51
CA ASP A 135 -7.21 -13.02 -6.44
C ASP A 135 -8.36 -12.69 -5.46
N ARG A 136 -8.75 -13.60 -4.56
CA ARG A 136 -9.87 -13.37 -3.63
C ARG A 136 -9.43 -13.44 -2.18
N TYR A 137 -9.85 -12.45 -1.39
CA TYR A 137 -9.64 -12.42 0.04
C TYR A 137 -10.76 -13.12 0.81
N TYR A 138 -10.35 -13.83 1.85
CA TYR A 138 -11.20 -14.37 2.89
C TYR A 138 -10.74 -13.80 4.21
N GLU A 139 -11.57 -12.92 4.78
CA GLU A 139 -11.22 -12.12 5.96
C GLU A 139 -11.99 -12.62 7.19
N ASN A 140 -11.63 -12.06 8.36
CA ASN A 140 -12.05 -12.47 9.70
C ASN A 140 -11.92 -13.99 9.91
N MET A 141 -10.81 -14.57 9.47
CA MET A 141 -10.66 -16.02 9.42
C MET A 141 -10.48 -16.61 10.81
N THR A 142 -11.22 -17.69 11.04
CA THR A 142 -11.14 -18.55 12.22
C THR A 142 -10.90 -19.99 11.76
N PRO A 143 -10.41 -20.91 12.60
CA PRO A 143 -10.24 -22.32 12.23
C PRO A 143 -11.51 -22.94 11.61
N ALA A 144 -12.69 -22.59 12.13
CA ALA A 144 -13.96 -23.05 11.57
C ALA A 144 -14.26 -22.47 10.18
N ARG A 145 -13.94 -21.19 9.93
CA ARG A 145 -14.07 -20.58 8.58
C ARG A 145 -13.05 -21.17 7.61
N VAL A 146 -11.84 -21.49 8.07
CA VAL A 146 -10.83 -22.22 7.27
C VAL A 146 -11.35 -23.58 6.84
N ASP A 147 -11.97 -24.34 7.75
CA ASP A 147 -12.53 -25.65 7.41
C ASP A 147 -13.63 -25.57 6.35
N LYS A 148 -14.51 -24.57 6.46
CA LYS A 148 -15.53 -24.28 5.45
C LYS A 148 -14.90 -23.91 4.10
N LEU A 149 -13.87 -23.07 4.11
CA LEU A 149 -13.11 -22.69 2.92
C LEU A 149 -12.52 -23.94 2.23
N LEU A 150 -11.73 -24.74 2.96
CA LEU A 150 -11.10 -25.94 2.41
C LEU A 150 -12.12 -26.95 1.88
N ALA A 151 -13.24 -27.15 2.57
CA ALA A 151 -14.30 -28.05 2.12
C ALA A 151 -14.95 -27.58 0.81
N ALA A 152 -15.16 -26.28 0.63
CA ALA A 152 -15.68 -25.72 -0.62
C ALA A 152 -14.66 -25.81 -1.76
N LEU A 153 -13.39 -25.49 -1.50
CA LEU A 153 -12.32 -25.56 -2.49
C LEU A 153 -12.10 -27.00 -2.99
N ARG A 154 -12.16 -28.01 -2.10
CA ARG A 154 -12.12 -29.44 -2.51
C ARG A 154 -13.26 -29.82 -3.47
N LYS A 155 -14.40 -29.13 -3.41
CA LYS A 155 -15.54 -29.30 -4.33
C LYS A 155 -15.43 -28.42 -5.59
N GLY A 156 -14.30 -27.76 -5.81
CA GLY A 156 -14.09 -26.88 -6.94
C GLY A 156 -14.76 -25.50 -6.81
N LYS A 157 -15.27 -25.13 -5.63
CA LYS A 157 -16.07 -23.91 -5.42
C LYS A 157 -15.30 -22.87 -4.61
N LEU A 158 -15.33 -21.61 -5.06
CA LEU A 158 -14.92 -20.46 -4.24
C LEU A 158 -16.14 -20.03 -3.40
N PRO A 159 -16.17 -20.32 -2.08
CA PRO A 159 -17.33 -20.00 -1.26
C PRO A 159 -17.48 -18.48 -1.11
N ASP A 160 -18.70 -18.04 -0.83
CA ASP A 160 -18.91 -16.70 -0.29
C ASP A 160 -18.85 -16.75 1.23
N LEU A 161 -17.91 -16.02 1.82
CA LEU A 161 -17.68 -15.95 3.26
C LEU A 161 -17.60 -14.47 3.65
N PRO A 162 -18.74 -13.77 3.80
CA PRO A 162 -18.73 -12.36 4.09
C PRO A 162 -17.95 -12.07 5.38
N ALA A 163 -17.29 -10.92 5.37
CA ALA A 163 -16.49 -10.38 6.44
C ALA A 163 -17.20 -9.18 7.06
N GLN A 164 -17.00 -8.97 8.35
CA GLN A 164 -17.46 -7.77 9.02
C GLN A 164 -16.30 -6.77 9.05
N ALA A 165 -16.41 -5.73 8.23
CA ALA A 165 -15.49 -4.60 8.24
C ALA A 165 -16.13 -3.41 8.95
N HIS A 166 -15.45 -2.84 9.94
CA HIS A 166 -15.93 -1.63 10.63
C HIS A 166 -15.42 -0.37 9.93
N PHE A 167 -16.26 0.65 9.91
CA PHE A 167 -15.85 1.98 9.50
C PHE A 167 -16.75 3.03 10.14
N SER A 168 -16.24 4.26 10.24
CA SER A 168 -17.07 5.44 10.46
C SER A 168 -16.45 6.67 9.83
N SER A 169 -17.24 7.72 9.65
CA SER A 169 -16.76 8.99 9.14
C SER A 169 -17.40 10.14 9.91
N GLN A 170 -16.56 11.01 10.47
CA GLN A 170 -16.97 12.28 11.05
C GLN A 170 -16.94 13.40 10.00
N CYS A 171 -16.00 13.34 9.06
CA CYS A 171 -15.87 14.36 8.00
C CYS A 171 -16.88 14.17 6.86
N ASN A 172 -17.28 12.93 6.61
CA ASN A 172 -18.16 12.52 5.52
C ASN A 172 -17.70 12.98 4.12
N ILE A 173 -16.40 12.83 3.81
CA ILE A 173 -15.80 13.24 2.53
C ILE A 173 -15.23 12.04 1.78
N LEU A 174 -14.20 11.41 2.33
CA LEU A 174 -13.43 10.33 1.71
C LEU A 174 -14.12 8.96 1.84
N LEU A 175 -14.87 8.76 2.93
CA LEU A 175 -15.65 7.53 3.16
C LEU A 175 -17.15 7.74 2.99
N ALA A 176 -17.57 8.90 2.45
CA ALA A 176 -18.99 9.29 2.35
C ALA A 176 -19.86 8.24 1.65
N ARG A 177 -19.32 7.59 0.62
CA ARG A 177 -20.02 6.59 -0.19
C ARG A 177 -19.62 5.15 0.14
N ARG A 178 -18.76 4.92 1.13
CA ARG A 178 -18.27 3.56 1.46
C ARG A 178 -19.41 2.59 1.79
N GLY A 179 -20.45 3.08 2.46
CA GLY A 179 -21.64 2.30 2.81
C GLY A 179 -22.74 2.26 1.75
N VAL A 180 -22.56 2.97 0.62
CA VAL A 180 -23.56 3.04 -0.45
C VAL A 180 -23.40 1.84 -1.38
N GLU A 181 -24.48 1.11 -1.60
CA GLU A 181 -24.48 -0.05 -2.48
C GLU A 181 -24.06 0.35 -3.90
N ARG A 182 -23.11 -0.41 -4.48
CA ARG A 182 -22.57 -0.18 -5.83
C ARG A 182 -22.01 1.24 -6.05
N ALA A 183 -21.45 1.87 -5.03
CA ALA A 183 -20.79 3.18 -5.16
C ALA A 183 -19.65 3.23 -6.21
N PHE A 184 -19.09 2.06 -6.57
CA PHE A 184 -18.14 1.91 -7.68
C PHE A 184 -18.73 2.13 -9.08
N ASP A 185 -20.05 2.22 -9.22
CA ASP A 185 -20.73 2.49 -10.50
C ASP A 185 -20.89 3.99 -10.73
N ILE A 186 -20.48 4.48 -11.90
CA ILE A 186 -20.52 5.90 -12.26
C ILE A 186 -21.89 6.56 -12.03
N LYS A 187 -22.99 5.83 -12.28
CA LYS A 187 -24.35 6.38 -12.12
C LYS A 187 -24.67 6.65 -10.66
N VAL A 188 -24.23 5.75 -9.78
CA VAL A 188 -24.41 5.89 -8.32
C VAL A 188 -23.53 7.03 -7.81
N TYR A 189 -22.28 7.12 -8.25
CA TYR A 189 -21.37 8.20 -7.87
C TYR A 189 -21.95 9.59 -8.23
N ARG A 190 -22.45 9.76 -9.46
CA ARG A 190 -23.09 11.01 -9.92
C ARG A 190 -24.37 11.34 -9.15
N LYS A 191 -25.21 10.35 -8.85
CA LYS A 191 -26.43 10.54 -8.04
C LYS A 191 -26.11 11.12 -6.65
N HIS A 192 -24.93 10.84 -6.12
CA HIS A 192 -24.45 11.34 -4.84
C HIS A 192 -23.51 12.56 -4.98
N GLY A 193 -23.64 13.32 -6.08
CA GLY A 193 -22.92 14.59 -6.29
C GLY A 193 -21.51 14.46 -6.88
N GLY A 194 -21.06 13.25 -7.22
CA GLY A 194 -19.77 13.01 -7.85
C GLY A 194 -19.65 13.63 -9.24
N TYR A 195 -18.42 13.97 -9.66
CA TYR A 195 -18.10 14.77 -10.85
C TYR A 195 -18.60 16.22 -10.82
N GLY A 196 -19.06 16.72 -9.66
CA GLY A 196 -19.42 18.12 -9.49
C GLY A 196 -18.21 19.08 -9.49
N ALA A 197 -17.02 18.60 -9.09
CA ALA A 197 -15.82 19.43 -9.02
C ALA A 197 -15.12 19.56 -10.38
N LEU A 198 -15.22 18.54 -11.24
CA LEU A 198 -14.54 18.53 -12.54
C LEU A 198 -14.96 19.68 -13.47
N PRO A 199 -16.26 19.99 -13.70
CA PRO A 199 -16.65 21.16 -14.49
C PRO A 199 -16.13 22.48 -13.93
N LEU A 200 -16.10 22.62 -12.61
CA LEU A 200 -15.57 23.82 -11.93
C LEU A 200 -14.06 23.94 -12.13
N ALA A 201 -13.33 22.83 -12.10
CA ALA A 201 -11.89 22.80 -12.39
C ALA A 201 -11.60 23.25 -13.83
N LEU A 202 -12.36 22.76 -14.81
CA LEU A 202 -12.13 23.07 -16.23
C LEU A 202 -12.45 24.52 -16.62
N GLN A 203 -13.19 25.25 -15.77
CA GLN A 203 -13.43 26.69 -15.94
C GLN A 203 -12.29 27.56 -15.40
N LYS A 204 -11.36 26.97 -14.64
CA LYS A 204 -10.20 27.65 -14.04
C LYS A 204 -8.95 27.40 -14.86
N LYS A 205 -8.00 28.33 -14.78
CA LYS A 205 -6.66 28.07 -15.30
C LYS A 205 -5.95 27.03 -14.43
N PRO A 206 -5.09 26.17 -15.00
CA PRO A 206 -4.35 25.17 -14.23
C PRO A 206 -3.64 25.73 -12.99
N GLU A 207 -3.04 26.93 -13.10
CA GLU A 207 -2.30 27.58 -12.02
C GLU A 207 -3.19 27.95 -10.83
N GLU A 208 -4.47 28.28 -11.08
CA GLU A 208 -5.44 28.58 -10.02
C GLU A 208 -5.77 27.33 -9.21
N ILE A 209 -5.81 26.16 -9.84
CA ILE A 209 -6.04 24.88 -9.14
C ILE A 209 -4.81 24.52 -8.30
N VAL A 210 -3.60 24.67 -8.87
CA VAL A 210 -2.35 24.46 -8.12
C VAL A 210 -2.29 25.40 -6.90
N ALA A 211 -2.64 26.67 -7.08
CA ALA A 211 -2.74 27.64 -6.00
C ALA A 211 -3.78 27.22 -4.95
N ALA A 212 -4.99 26.81 -5.35
CA ALA A 212 -6.02 26.37 -4.41
C ALA A 212 -5.57 25.16 -3.56
N VAL A 213 -4.88 24.18 -4.15
CA VAL A 213 -4.35 23.01 -3.42
C VAL A 213 -3.20 23.41 -2.49
N LYS A 214 -2.35 24.34 -2.92
CA LYS A 214 -1.27 24.92 -2.09
C LYS A 214 -1.84 25.71 -0.91
N ASP A 215 -2.85 26.55 -1.16
CA ASP A 215 -3.51 27.38 -0.17
C ASP A 215 -4.27 26.52 0.84
N ALA A 216 -4.92 25.44 0.40
CA ALA A 216 -5.53 24.44 1.28
C ALA A 216 -4.50 23.74 2.19
N ASN A 217 -3.21 23.86 1.88
CA ASN A 217 -2.10 23.18 2.54
C ASN A 217 -2.35 21.67 2.68
N LEU A 218 -2.83 21.05 1.58
CA LEU A 218 -3.00 19.60 1.50
C LEU A 218 -1.62 18.93 1.62
N ARG A 219 -1.40 18.21 2.72
CA ARG A 219 -0.19 17.41 2.94
C ARG A 219 -0.36 16.00 2.37
N GLY A 220 0.71 15.45 1.82
CA GLY A 220 0.75 14.10 1.26
C GLY A 220 0.32 13.04 2.28
N ARG A 221 -0.65 12.20 1.89
CA ARG A 221 -1.32 11.20 2.75
C ARG A 221 -0.67 9.82 2.72
N GLY A 222 0.44 9.68 1.98
CA GLY A 222 1.20 8.43 1.87
C GLY A 222 2.25 8.21 2.96
N GLY A 223 2.45 9.15 3.90
CA GLY A 223 3.46 9.00 4.94
C GLY A 223 4.20 10.29 5.27
N ALA A 224 5.01 10.75 4.32
CA ALA A 224 5.96 11.84 4.51
C ALA A 224 5.33 13.22 4.83
N GLY A 225 4.04 13.41 4.52
CA GLY A 225 3.36 14.68 4.81
C GLY A 225 3.89 15.89 4.04
N PHE A 226 4.56 15.69 2.89
CA PHE A 226 5.04 16.80 2.07
C PHE A 226 3.86 17.56 1.42
N PRO A 227 3.82 18.90 1.41
CA PRO A 227 2.71 19.66 0.82
C PRO A 227 2.53 19.39 -0.67
N ALA A 228 1.34 18.92 -1.08
CA ALA A 228 1.05 18.48 -2.44
C ALA A 228 1.12 19.63 -3.45
N GLY A 229 0.49 20.79 -3.15
CA GLY A 229 0.53 21.95 -4.04
C GLY A 229 1.93 22.54 -4.23
N VAL A 230 2.80 22.43 -3.21
CA VAL A 230 4.23 22.80 -3.35
C VAL A 230 4.94 21.83 -4.30
N LYS A 231 4.68 20.52 -4.15
CA LYS A 231 5.26 19.48 -5.03
C LYS A 231 4.89 19.71 -6.50
N TRP A 232 3.65 20.09 -6.76
CA TRP A 232 3.17 20.39 -8.11
C TRP A 232 3.90 21.59 -8.72
N GLY A 233 4.24 22.59 -7.90
CA GLY A 233 5.01 23.77 -8.30
C GLY A 233 6.48 23.49 -8.65
N PHE A 234 7.00 22.29 -8.44
CA PHE A 234 8.37 21.91 -8.83
C PHE A 234 8.50 21.48 -10.29
N LEU A 235 7.39 21.35 -11.01
CA LEU A 235 7.42 21.06 -12.43
C LEU A 235 8.06 22.20 -13.23
N PRO A 236 8.89 21.90 -14.23
CA PRO A 236 9.47 22.93 -15.09
C PRO A 236 8.36 23.62 -15.90
N LYS A 237 8.36 24.96 -15.90
CA LYS A 237 7.33 25.76 -16.59
C LYS A 237 7.45 25.73 -18.12
N ASP A 238 8.68 25.63 -18.63
CA ASP A 238 8.99 25.74 -20.07
C ASP A 238 9.57 24.43 -20.63
N GLY A 239 9.04 23.28 -20.20
CA GLY A 239 9.53 21.97 -20.61
C GLY A 239 8.90 21.48 -21.93
N ASN A 240 9.73 21.08 -22.90
CA ASN A 240 9.26 20.38 -24.12
C ASN A 240 8.95 18.88 -23.88
N LYS A 241 9.07 18.40 -22.65
CA LYS A 241 8.83 17.00 -22.30
C LYS A 241 7.39 16.81 -21.79
N PRO A 242 6.75 15.67 -22.08
CA PRO A 242 5.46 15.31 -21.47
C PRO A 242 5.53 15.33 -19.94
N VAL A 243 4.44 15.70 -19.27
CA VAL A 243 4.30 15.55 -17.82
C VAL A 243 3.47 14.31 -17.52
N TYR A 244 3.87 13.53 -16.51
CA TYR A 244 3.12 12.37 -16.04
C TYR A 244 2.60 12.55 -14.61
N LEU A 245 1.41 12.01 -14.35
CA LEU A 245 0.87 11.84 -13.00
C LEU A 245 0.93 10.37 -12.62
N ILE A 246 1.38 10.06 -11.41
CA ILE A 246 1.29 8.71 -10.85
C ILE A 246 0.51 8.78 -9.55
N CYS A 247 -0.57 8.01 -9.48
CA CYS A 247 -1.23 7.65 -8.24
C CYS A 247 -0.51 6.42 -7.65
N ASN A 248 0.12 6.61 -6.50
CA ASN A 248 0.71 5.53 -5.72
C ASN A 248 -0.36 4.84 -4.87
N ALA A 249 -0.74 3.65 -5.34
CA ALA A 249 -1.70 2.73 -4.74
C ALA A 249 -1.03 1.39 -4.36
N ASP A 250 0.27 1.41 -4.05
CA ASP A 250 1.00 0.21 -3.63
C ASP A 250 0.64 -0.21 -2.19
N GLU A 251 0.12 0.71 -1.36
CA GLU A 251 -0.38 0.49 0.01
C GLU A 251 0.27 -0.71 0.74
N GLY A 252 1.61 -0.71 0.79
CA GLY A 252 2.39 -1.85 1.28
C GLY A 252 2.78 -1.73 2.75
N GLU A 253 2.56 -0.57 3.38
CA GLU A 253 2.98 -0.31 4.76
C GLU A 253 2.10 -1.07 5.76
N PRO A 254 2.64 -2.02 6.54
CA PRO A 254 1.84 -2.84 7.44
C PRO A 254 1.05 -2.01 8.45
N GLY A 255 -0.25 -2.32 8.55
CA GLY A 255 -1.21 -1.55 9.34
C GLY A 255 -1.97 -0.50 8.52
N THR A 256 -1.72 -0.39 7.22
CA THR A 256 -2.38 0.57 6.32
C THR A 256 -3.37 -0.15 5.39
N PHE A 257 -4.61 0.32 5.34
CA PHE A 257 -5.71 -0.28 4.55
C PHE A 257 -6.80 0.76 4.24
N LYS A 258 -6.37 2.01 4.08
CA LYS A 258 -7.18 3.22 3.88
C LYS A 258 -7.45 3.49 2.39
N ASP A 259 -6.44 3.32 1.55
CA ASP A 259 -6.49 3.60 0.11
C ASP A 259 -7.35 2.56 -0.59
N ARG A 260 -7.24 1.29 -0.15
CA ARG A 260 -8.18 0.23 -0.50
C ARG A 260 -9.64 0.66 -0.40
N GLN A 261 -10.02 1.41 0.65
CA GLN A 261 -11.42 1.80 0.84
C GLN A 261 -11.92 2.70 -0.29
N ILE A 262 -11.08 3.62 -0.77
CA ILE A 262 -11.41 4.52 -1.86
C ILE A 262 -11.46 3.72 -3.17
N MET A 263 -10.45 2.91 -3.45
CA MET A 263 -10.38 2.19 -4.73
C MET A 263 -11.44 1.09 -4.87
N GLU A 264 -11.77 0.39 -3.79
CA GLU A 264 -12.75 -0.70 -3.78
C GLU A 264 -14.19 -0.18 -3.81
N HIS A 265 -14.50 0.87 -3.03
CA HIS A 265 -15.87 1.32 -2.83
C HIS A 265 -16.22 2.61 -3.59
N ASP A 266 -15.26 3.51 -3.81
CA ASP A 266 -15.50 4.83 -4.42
C ASP A 266 -14.43 5.20 -5.48
N PRO A 267 -14.13 4.32 -6.47
CA PRO A 267 -13.06 4.53 -7.45
C PRO A 267 -13.21 5.82 -8.26
N HIS A 268 -14.45 6.28 -8.50
CA HIS A 268 -14.69 7.51 -9.25
C HIS A 268 -14.23 8.77 -8.51
N LEU A 269 -14.20 8.77 -7.17
CA LEU A 269 -13.61 9.87 -6.39
C LEU A 269 -12.11 10.01 -6.69
N LEU A 270 -11.39 8.89 -6.77
CA LEU A 270 -9.99 8.89 -7.14
C LEU A 270 -9.80 9.35 -8.60
N ILE A 271 -10.60 8.82 -9.52
CA ILE A 271 -10.53 9.17 -10.94
C ILE A 271 -10.79 10.67 -11.17
N GLU A 272 -11.82 11.23 -10.52
CA GLU A 272 -12.10 12.67 -10.57
C GLU A 272 -10.93 13.49 -10.03
N GLY A 273 -10.39 13.11 -8.87
CA GLY A 273 -9.21 13.76 -8.28
C GLY A 273 -7.98 13.71 -9.17
N MET A 274 -7.72 12.56 -9.80
CA MET A 274 -6.63 12.41 -10.77
C MET A 274 -6.85 13.24 -12.02
N THR A 275 -8.08 13.33 -12.52
CA THR A 275 -8.41 14.13 -13.71
C THR A 275 -8.15 15.60 -13.47
N ILE A 276 -8.62 16.12 -12.34
CA ILE A 276 -8.39 17.51 -11.93
C ILE A 276 -6.90 17.78 -11.72
N ALA A 277 -6.20 16.89 -11.01
CA ALA A 277 -4.76 17.04 -10.78
C ALA A 277 -3.97 16.97 -12.09
N GLY A 278 -4.30 16.04 -12.98
CA GLY A 278 -3.70 15.88 -14.30
C GLY A 278 -3.84 17.13 -15.16
N TYR A 279 -5.05 17.69 -15.22
CA TYR A 279 -5.31 18.98 -15.87
C TYR A 279 -4.48 20.11 -15.24
N ALA A 280 -4.46 20.22 -13.90
CA ALA A 280 -3.77 21.29 -13.18
C ALA A 280 -2.25 21.28 -13.39
N ILE A 281 -1.64 20.11 -13.61
CA ILE A 281 -0.20 19.97 -13.82
C ILE A 281 0.20 19.85 -15.30
N GLY A 282 -0.77 19.93 -16.22
CA GLY A 282 -0.52 19.75 -17.66
C GLY A 282 -0.14 18.32 -18.06
N ALA A 283 -0.46 17.32 -17.24
CA ALA A 283 -0.26 15.92 -17.60
C ALA A 283 -1.34 15.47 -18.59
N ARG A 284 -0.93 14.71 -19.60
CA ARG A 284 -1.87 14.07 -20.57
C ARG A 284 -2.18 12.63 -20.22
N LEU A 285 -1.28 11.97 -19.50
CA LEU A 285 -1.40 10.57 -19.12
C LEU A 285 -1.04 10.39 -17.64
N GLY A 286 -1.93 9.74 -16.92
CA GLY A 286 -1.75 9.31 -15.56
C GLY A 286 -1.63 7.79 -15.43
N PHE A 287 -0.99 7.35 -14.37
CA PHE A 287 -0.92 5.94 -14.01
C PHE A 287 -1.46 5.72 -12.60
N ILE A 288 -2.27 4.68 -12.41
CA ILE A 288 -2.53 4.13 -11.08
C ILE A 288 -1.61 2.93 -10.93
N TYR A 289 -0.53 3.10 -10.15
CA TYR A 289 0.33 1.98 -9.79
C TYR A 289 -0.26 1.30 -8.56
N ILE A 290 -0.93 0.17 -8.78
CA ILE A 290 -1.64 -0.59 -7.75
C ILE A 290 -0.88 -1.86 -7.41
N ARG A 291 -0.77 -2.20 -6.13
CA ARG A 291 -0.10 -3.43 -5.69
C ARG A 291 -0.70 -4.69 -6.34
N GLY A 292 0.13 -5.72 -6.50
CA GLY A 292 -0.26 -6.93 -7.22
C GLY A 292 -1.37 -7.73 -6.54
N GLU A 293 -1.41 -7.67 -5.20
CA GLU A 293 -2.37 -8.35 -4.34
C GLU A 293 -3.79 -7.81 -4.55
N PHE A 294 -3.95 -6.56 -4.99
CA PHE A 294 -5.22 -5.91 -5.27
C PHE A 294 -5.76 -6.17 -6.69
N ALA A 295 -5.58 -7.39 -7.20
CA ALA A 295 -5.99 -7.76 -8.55
C ALA A 295 -7.49 -7.45 -8.84
N TRP A 296 -8.40 -7.80 -7.92
CA TRP A 296 -9.83 -7.54 -8.11
C TRP A 296 -10.19 -6.05 -8.01
N ILE A 297 -9.39 -5.25 -7.28
CA ILE A 297 -9.57 -3.80 -7.20
C ILE A 297 -9.04 -3.15 -8.48
N ALA A 298 -7.96 -3.66 -9.06
CA ALA A 298 -7.51 -3.25 -10.39
C ALA A 298 -8.64 -3.45 -11.42
N ASP A 299 -9.36 -4.58 -11.38
CA ASP A 299 -10.53 -4.81 -12.24
C ASP A 299 -11.67 -3.79 -11.99
N ILE A 300 -11.89 -3.38 -10.73
CA ILE A 300 -12.87 -2.33 -10.38
C ILE A 300 -12.43 -1.00 -11.00
N LEU A 301 -11.16 -0.62 -10.85
CA LEU A 301 -10.60 0.61 -11.39
C LEU A 301 -10.63 0.63 -12.92
N GLU A 302 -10.25 -0.45 -13.58
CA GLU A 302 -10.30 -0.53 -15.05
C GLU A 302 -11.73 -0.35 -15.57
N ARG A 303 -12.74 -0.95 -14.90
CA ARG A 303 -14.16 -0.72 -15.24
C ARG A 303 -14.60 0.72 -15.00
N ALA A 304 -14.23 1.32 -13.87
CA ALA A 304 -14.59 2.69 -13.53
C ALA A 304 -13.94 3.72 -14.48
N ILE A 305 -12.69 3.49 -14.89
CA ILE A 305 -11.98 4.30 -15.89
C ILE A 305 -12.70 4.21 -17.24
N GLU A 306 -13.11 3.00 -17.65
CA GLU A 306 -13.84 2.82 -18.91
C GLU A 306 -15.21 3.52 -18.90
N GLN A 307 -15.94 3.44 -17.77
CA GLN A 307 -17.17 4.21 -17.58
C GLN A 307 -16.93 5.73 -17.69
N ALA A 308 -15.85 6.24 -17.08
CA ALA A 308 -15.50 7.65 -17.15
C ALA A 308 -15.13 8.10 -18.57
N ARG A 309 -14.44 7.26 -19.36
CA ARG A 309 -14.15 7.52 -20.78
C ARG A 309 -15.44 7.60 -21.61
N GLN A 310 -16.37 6.67 -21.42
CA GLN A 310 -17.65 6.65 -22.13
C GLN A 310 -18.49 7.91 -21.89
N GLU A 311 -18.42 8.47 -20.69
CA GLU A 311 -19.07 9.73 -20.31
C GLU A 311 -18.24 10.99 -20.64
N LYS A 312 -17.13 10.87 -21.38
CA LYS A 312 -16.19 11.95 -21.74
C LYS A 312 -15.63 12.71 -20.52
N LEU A 313 -15.41 12.01 -19.41
CA LEU A 313 -14.78 12.54 -18.20
C LEU A 313 -13.27 12.26 -18.16
N LEU A 314 -12.79 11.38 -19.05
CA LEU A 314 -11.39 11.05 -19.31
C LEU A 314 -11.16 10.95 -20.83
N GLY A 315 -9.89 10.98 -21.23
CA GLY A 315 -9.47 10.89 -22.62
C GLY A 315 -9.32 12.27 -23.27
N GLU A 316 -9.61 12.34 -24.57
CA GLU A 316 -9.59 13.59 -25.33
C GLU A 316 -10.87 14.40 -25.16
N ASN A 317 -10.72 15.72 -25.18
CA ASN A 317 -11.80 16.69 -25.13
C ASN A 317 -12.78 16.48 -23.96
N ILE A 318 -12.23 16.46 -22.74
CA ILE A 318 -12.99 16.19 -21.51
C ILE A 318 -14.15 17.19 -21.39
N LEU A 319 -15.37 16.68 -21.23
CA LEU A 319 -16.62 17.45 -21.20
C LEU A 319 -16.80 18.40 -22.40
N GLY A 320 -16.20 18.09 -23.55
CA GLY A 320 -16.24 18.93 -24.75
C GLY A 320 -15.30 20.14 -24.72
N THR A 321 -14.42 20.24 -23.72
CA THR A 321 -13.37 21.27 -23.65
C THR A 321 -12.12 20.85 -24.44
N SER A 322 -11.08 21.69 -24.48
CA SER A 322 -9.76 21.31 -25.03
C SER A 322 -8.89 20.51 -24.05
N ALA A 323 -9.36 20.28 -22.81
CA ALA A 323 -8.61 19.54 -21.81
C ALA A 323 -8.52 18.05 -22.18
N HIS A 324 -7.37 17.44 -21.85
CA HIS A 324 -7.11 16.04 -22.12
C HIS A 324 -6.31 15.41 -20.99
N PHE A 325 -6.79 14.28 -20.49
CA PHE A 325 -6.12 13.45 -19.51
C PHE A 325 -6.70 12.03 -19.54
N ASP A 326 -5.85 11.02 -19.62
CA ASP A 326 -6.25 9.62 -19.56
C ASP A 326 -5.48 8.86 -18.46
N ILE A 327 -5.98 7.68 -18.06
CA ILE A 327 -5.43 6.89 -16.95
C ILE A 327 -5.16 5.45 -17.38
N VAL A 328 -3.98 4.94 -17.02
CA VAL A 328 -3.63 3.53 -17.16
C VAL A 328 -3.43 2.90 -15.78
N VAL A 329 -4.15 1.81 -15.50
CA VAL A 329 -3.85 0.97 -14.33
C VAL A 329 -2.60 0.13 -14.65
N HIS A 330 -1.62 0.15 -13.75
CA HIS A 330 -0.42 -0.67 -13.81
C HIS A 330 -0.31 -1.46 -12.51
N ARG A 331 -0.27 -2.80 -12.61
CA ARG A 331 -0.22 -3.68 -11.46
C ARG A 331 1.23 -4.00 -11.10
N GLY A 332 1.61 -3.75 -9.84
CA GLY A 332 2.84 -4.24 -9.24
C GLY A 332 2.81 -5.75 -9.00
N ALA A 333 3.85 -6.28 -8.33
CA ALA A 333 4.03 -7.72 -8.17
C ALA A 333 4.62 -8.13 -6.80
N GLY A 334 4.22 -7.44 -5.72
CA GLY A 334 4.52 -7.82 -4.34
C GLY A 334 5.93 -7.41 -3.88
N ALA A 335 6.19 -6.10 -3.84
CA ALA A 335 7.42 -5.52 -3.33
C ALA A 335 7.14 -4.18 -2.63
N TYR A 336 7.21 -4.15 -1.29
CA TYR A 336 6.93 -2.97 -0.44
C TYR A 336 7.75 -1.75 -0.83
N VAL A 337 9.01 -1.96 -1.22
CA VAL A 337 9.90 -0.86 -1.62
C VAL A 337 9.36 -0.10 -2.84
N CYS A 338 8.49 -0.68 -3.66
CA CYS A 338 7.81 0.01 -4.76
C CYS A 338 6.78 1.05 -4.28
N GLY A 339 6.49 1.13 -2.97
CA GLY A 339 5.83 2.28 -2.37
C GLY A 339 6.71 3.54 -2.33
N GLU A 340 8.05 3.41 -2.43
CA GLU A 340 8.97 4.54 -2.58
C GLU A 340 8.87 5.12 -3.99
N GLU A 341 8.84 6.45 -4.07
CA GLU A 341 8.50 7.19 -5.29
C GLU A 341 9.33 6.78 -6.53
N THR A 342 10.63 6.60 -6.39
CA THR A 342 11.52 6.28 -7.52
C THR A 342 11.58 4.79 -7.83
N ALA A 343 11.47 3.93 -6.81
CA ALA A 343 11.30 2.49 -7.00
C ALA A 343 10.00 2.17 -7.74
N LEU A 344 8.92 2.88 -7.41
CA LEU A 344 7.64 2.80 -8.13
C LEU A 344 7.83 3.11 -9.61
N ILE A 345 8.52 4.21 -9.93
CA ILE A 345 8.79 4.60 -11.31
C ILE A 345 9.62 3.52 -12.03
N GLU A 346 10.66 2.99 -11.41
CA GLU A 346 11.47 1.91 -11.99
C GLU A 346 10.63 0.65 -12.26
N SER A 347 9.76 0.27 -11.33
CA SER A 347 8.81 -0.84 -11.52
C SER A 347 7.87 -0.59 -12.70
N LEU A 348 7.26 0.60 -12.76
CA LEU A 348 6.37 1.02 -13.84
C LEU A 348 7.06 0.99 -15.20
N GLU A 349 8.35 1.34 -15.25
CA GLU A 349 9.20 1.25 -16.44
C GLU A 349 9.57 -0.18 -16.85
N GLY A 350 9.09 -1.21 -16.15
CA GLY A 350 9.43 -2.60 -16.45
C GLY A 350 10.83 -2.99 -15.97
N LYS A 351 11.28 -2.44 -14.85
CA LYS A 351 12.56 -2.78 -14.20
C LYS A 351 12.33 -3.37 -12.82
N ARG A 352 13.42 -3.75 -12.16
CA ARG A 352 13.42 -4.01 -10.72
C ARG A 352 13.11 -2.71 -9.98
N GLY A 353 12.30 -2.77 -8.92
CA GLY A 353 11.90 -1.63 -8.09
C GLY A 353 13.02 -1.07 -7.20
N ASN A 354 14.20 -0.84 -7.78
CA ASN A 354 15.37 -0.34 -7.09
C ASN A 354 15.30 1.20 -7.05
N PRO A 355 15.29 1.84 -5.86
CA PRO A 355 15.24 3.29 -5.77
C PRO A 355 16.38 3.99 -6.52
N ARG A 356 16.09 5.15 -7.10
CA ARG A 356 17.06 6.00 -7.80
C ARG A 356 17.80 6.91 -6.83
N LEU A 357 19.07 7.20 -7.13
CA LEU A 357 19.81 8.23 -6.41
C LEU A 357 19.15 9.60 -6.67
N LYS A 358 18.90 10.36 -5.61
CA LYS A 358 18.36 11.72 -5.66
C LYS A 358 19.45 12.70 -5.21
N PRO A 359 19.63 13.86 -5.87
CA PRO A 359 18.98 14.34 -7.11
C PRO A 359 19.45 13.62 -8.41
N PRO A 360 18.70 13.73 -9.54
CA PRO A 360 17.50 14.55 -9.74
C PRO A 360 16.23 13.95 -9.12
N PHE A 361 15.32 14.83 -8.68
CA PHE A 361 14.01 14.41 -8.15
C PHE A 361 13.01 14.12 -9.28
N PRO A 362 11.99 13.26 -9.05
CA PRO A 362 11.00 12.89 -10.07
C PRO A 362 10.24 14.05 -10.72
N ALA A 363 10.00 15.14 -9.98
CA ALA A 363 9.36 16.34 -10.50
C ALA A 363 10.16 16.98 -11.66
N ALA A 364 11.48 16.77 -11.71
CA ALA A 364 12.32 17.17 -12.83
C ALA A 364 12.57 16.01 -13.81
N VAL A 365 12.99 14.85 -13.30
CA VAL A 365 13.35 13.67 -14.11
C VAL A 365 12.80 12.41 -13.43
N GLY A 366 11.57 12.06 -13.79
CA GLY A 366 10.84 10.90 -13.29
C GLY A 366 10.64 9.83 -14.34
N LEU A 367 9.38 9.47 -14.58
CA LEU A 367 8.96 8.42 -15.50
C LEU A 367 9.41 8.72 -16.93
N TYR A 368 10.13 7.78 -17.55
CA TYR A 368 10.71 7.91 -18.89
C TYR A 368 11.63 9.14 -19.05
N GLY A 369 12.27 9.57 -17.96
CA GLY A 369 13.12 10.76 -17.95
C GLY A 369 12.36 12.08 -18.13
N CYS A 370 11.05 12.07 -17.85
CA CYS A 370 10.14 13.20 -17.97
C CYS A 370 9.67 13.71 -16.60
N PRO A 371 9.28 15.00 -16.47
CA PRO A 371 8.71 15.54 -15.24
C PRO A 371 7.52 14.71 -14.75
N THR A 372 7.55 14.27 -13.49
CA THR A 372 6.54 13.36 -12.95
C THR A 372 6.14 13.74 -11.53
N ILE A 373 4.84 13.82 -11.29
CA ILE A 373 4.29 13.95 -9.94
C ILE A 373 3.78 12.60 -9.47
N VAL A 374 4.24 12.16 -8.30
CA VAL A 374 3.68 10.99 -7.61
C VAL A 374 2.92 11.43 -6.37
N ASN A 375 1.64 11.08 -6.30
CA ASN A 375 0.79 11.34 -5.14
C ASN A 375 0.04 10.08 -4.71
N ASN A 376 -0.23 9.96 -3.41
CA ASN A 376 -0.99 8.85 -2.84
C ASN A 376 -2.48 8.96 -3.20
N VAL A 377 -3.18 7.82 -3.25
CA VAL A 377 -4.64 7.71 -3.48
C VAL A 377 -5.42 8.72 -2.64
N GLU A 378 -5.26 8.71 -1.32
CA GLU A 378 -6.00 9.60 -0.42
C GLU A 378 -5.67 11.08 -0.68
N THR A 379 -4.44 11.42 -1.09
CA THR A 379 -4.10 12.81 -1.47
C THR A 379 -4.91 13.26 -2.67
N LEU A 380 -4.98 12.45 -3.72
CA LEU A 380 -5.71 12.79 -4.94
C LEU A 380 -7.23 12.83 -4.68
N ALA A 381 -7.75 11.95 -3.83
CA ALA A 381 -9.15 11.92 -3.44
C ALA A 381 -9.61 13.16 -2.63
N ASN A 382 -8.70 13.95 -2.06
CA ASN A 382 -9.03 15.23 -1.40
C ASN A 382 -9.20 16.38 -2.40
N VAL A 383 -8.65 16.27 -3.61
CA VAL A 383 -8.63 17.35 -4.61
C VAL A 383 -10.04 17.80 -5.03
N PRO A 384 -11.01 16.90 -5.31
CA PRO A 384 -12.36 17.31 -5.68
C PRO A 384 -13.03 18.21 -4.64
N TYR A 385 -12.89 17.87 -3.35
CA TYR A 385 -13.47 18.67 -2.26
C TYR A 385 -12.86 20.08 -2.21
N ILE A 386 -11.53 20.21 -2.37
CA ILE A 386 -10.84 21.49 -2.37
C ILE A 386 -11.30 22.37 -3.53
N VAL A 387 -11.45 21.80 -4.73
CA VAL A 387 -11.93 22.57 -5.89
C VAL A 387 -13.37 23.01 -5.71
N GLN A 388 -14.23 22.14 -5.18
CA GLN A 388 -15.66 22.42 -5.04
C GLN A 388 -15.97 23.42 -3.93
N HIS A 389 -15.25 23.37 -2.80
CA HIS A 389 -15.57 24.17 -1.60
C HIS A 389 -14.52 25.24 -1.26
N GLY A 390 -13.37 25.21 -1.92
CA GLY A 390 -12.26 26.14 -1.69
C GLY A 390 -11.36 25.76 -0.52
N ALA A 391 -10.17 26.38 -0.50
CA ALA A 391 -9.13 26.14 0.50
C ALA A 391 -9.57 26.45 1.94
N GLU A 392 -10.34 27.51 2.14
CA GLU A 392 -10.78 27.91 3.49
C GLU A 392 -11.77 26.91 4.10
N ALA A 393 -12.66 26.31 3.29
CA ALA A 393 -13.53 25.23 3.75
C ALA A 393 -12.72 23.98 4.14
N TYR A 394 -11.65 23.68 3.40
CA TYR A 394 -10.75 22.57 3.72
C TYR A 394 -9.98 22.81 5.03
N LYS A 395 -9.49 24.03 5.28
CA LYS A 395 -8.79 24.42 6.51
C LYS A 395 -9.64 24.39 7.78
N ARG A 396 -10.97 24.49 7.66
CA ARG A 396 -11.88 24.31 8.80
C ARG A 396 -11.92 22.88 9.33
N ILE A 397 -11.40 21.92 8.55
CA ILE A 397 -11.28 20.52 8.96
C ILE A 397 -9.86 20.33 9.49
N GLY A 398 -9.74 20.06 10.78
CA GLY A 398 -8.49 19.74 11.45
C GLY A 398 -7.86 20.90 12.21
N THR A 399 -6.54 20.88 12.39
CA THR A 399 -5.79 21.84 13.22
C THR A 399 -4.83 22.68 12.38
N PRO A 400 -4.36 23.85 12.87
CA PRO A 400 -3.40 24.67 12.15
C PRO A 400 -2.20 23.85 11.63
N ASN A 401 -1.86 24.06 10.35
CA ASN A 401 -0.83 23.31 9.59
C ASN A 401 -1.13 21.82 9.33
N ASN A 402 -2.27 21.32 9.79
CA ASN A 402 -2.68 19.93 9.72
C ASN A 402 -4.16 19.85 9.32
N PHE A 403 -4.43 20.20 8.07
CA PHE A 403 -5.80 20.38 7.57
C PHE A 403 -6.33 19.18 6.79
N GLY A 404 -7.65 19.12 6.71
CA GLY A 404 -8.44 18.16 5.96
C GLY A 404 -8.79 16.88 6.70
N PRO A 405 -9.66 16.07 6.09
CA PRO A 405 -9.94 14.73 6.57
C PRO A 405 -8.71 13.83 6.43
N LYS A 406 -8.66 12.83 7.32
CA LYS A 406 -7.71 11.73 7.28
C LYS A 406 -8.43 10.43 7.59
N ILE A 407 -8.18 9.40 6.79
CA ILE A 407 -8.61 8.03 7.11
C ILE A 407 -7.54 7.38 7.99
N PHE A 408 -7.94 6.96 9.19
CA PHE A 408 -7.13 6.19 10.12
C PHE A 408 -7.51 4.71 10.04
N GLY A 409 -6.52 3.84 9.75
CA GLY A 409 -6.71 2.39 9.78
C GLY A 409 -6.39 1.85 11.17
N ILE A 410 -7.38 1.43 11.95
CA ILE A 410 -7.18 0.97 13.33
C ILE A 410 -7.27 -0.56 13.39
N SER A 411 -6.22 -1.20 13.89
CA SER A 411 -6.08 -2.66 13.95
C SER A 411 -5.47 -3.13 15.28
N GLY A 412 -5.32 -4.45 15.45
CA GLY A 412 -4.82 -5.06 16.67
C GLY A 412 -5.88 -5.19 17.75
N HIS A 413 -5.52 -4.92 19.00
CA HIS A 413 -6.35 -5.19 20.18
C HIS A 413 -7.39 -4.08 20.45
N VAL A 414 -8.30 -3.88 19.50
CA VAL A 414 -9.50 -3.03 19.63
C VAL A 414 -10.77 -3.85 19.36
N ARG A 415 -11.92 -3.41 19.87
CA ARG A 415 -13.17 -4.17 19.71
C ARG A 415 -13.74 -4.10 18.29
N ARG A 416 -13.50 -3.01 17.57
CA ARG A 416 -14.00 -2.74 16.22
C ARG A 416 -12.84 -2.28 15.32
N PRO A 417 -11.91 -3.17 14.95
CA PRO A 417 -10.85 -2.82 14.00
C PRO A 417 -11.47 -2.43 12.64
N GLY A 418 -10.92 -1.42 11.96
CA GLY A 418 -11.60 -0.80 10.83
C GLY A 418 -11.00 0.52 10.36
N THR A 419 -11.70 1.22 9.48
CA THR A 419 -11.27 2.51 8.91
C THR A 419 -12.12 3.68 9.38
N TYR A 420 -11.47 4.72 9.90
CA TYR A 420 -12.12 5.81 10.60
C TYR A 420 -11.70 7.14 9.97
N GLU A 421 -12.63 7.84 9.31
CA GLU A 421 -12.35 9.15 8.71
C GLU A 421 -12.65 10.27 9.70
N TYR A 422 -11.60 10.98 10.13
CA TYR A 422 -11.67 12.03 11.14
C TYR A 422 -10.83 13.25 10.71
N PRO A 423 -11.07 14.44 11.29
CA PRO A 423 -10.21 15.60 11.07
C PRO A 423 -8.78 15.31 11.56
N LEU A 424 -7.78 15.80 10.83
CA LEU A 424 -6.41 15.81 11.37
C LEU A 424 -6.34 16.59 12.69
N GLY A 425 -5.57 16.07 13.65
CA GLY A 425 -5.54 16.63 15.00
C GLY A 425 -6.62 16.09 15.94
N THR A 426 -7.35 15.04 15.54
CA THR A 426 -8.21 14.29 16.45
C THR A 426 -7.35 13.58 17.51
N PRO A 427 -7.70 13.63 18.81
CA PRO A 427 -6.98 12.90 19.85
C PRO A 427 -7.01 11.38 19.63
N LEU A 428 -5.90 10.69 19.91
CA LEU A 428 -5.81 9.23 19.78
C LEU A 428 -6.90 8.51 20.61
N ASP A 429 -7.19 9.00 21.81
CA ASP A 429 -8.23 8.42 22.68
C ASP A 429 -9.63 8.44 22.05
N GLU A 430 -9.92 9.45 21.22
CA GLU A 430 -11.20 9.55 20.51
C GLU A 430 -11.28 8.51 19.39
N LEU A 431 -10.21 8.33 18.63
CA LEU A 431 -10.12 7.30 17.60
C LEU A 431 -10.21 5.90 18.19
N LEU A 432 -9.54 5.66 19.32
CA LEU A 432 -9.65 4.38 20.04
C LEU A 432 -11.08 4.14 20.56
N ARG A 433 -11.78 5.17 21.03
CA ARG A 433 -13.21 5.07 21.39
C ARG A 433 -14.08 4.73 20.18
N ALA A 434 -13.84 5.36 19.03
CA ALA A 434 -14.54 5.05 17.79
C ALA A 434 -14.35 3.58 17.38
N ALA A 435 -13.14 3.03 17.57
CA ALA A 435 -12.83 1.61 17.41
C ALA A 435 -13.34 0.69 18.53
N GLY A 436 -14.25 1.16 19.39
CA GLY A 436 -14.87 0.38 20.45
C GLY A 436 -13.99 0.17 21.70
N GLY A 437 -12.87 0.89 21.79
CA GLY A 437 -11.91 0.83 22.89
C GLY A 437 -10.92 -0.33 22.79
N VAL A 438 -9.86 -0.24 23.60
CA VAL A 438 -8.80 -1.25 23.70
C VAL A 438 -9.34 -2.52 24.38
N VAL A 439 -9.00 -3.68 23.83
CA VAL A 439 -9.28 -4.99 24.45
C VAL A 439 -8.19 -5.28 25.48
N GLY A 440 -8.55 -5.28 26.77
CA GLY A 440 -7.60 -5.37 27.87
C GLY A 440 -7.00 -4.01 28.24
N ARG A 441 -5.72 -3.97 28.61
CA ARG A 441 -5.00 -2.75 28.97
C ARG A 441 -3.99 -2.40 27.89
N LEU A 442 -3.99 -1.15 27.42
CA LEU A 442 -3.00 -0.65 26.47
C LEU A 442 -1.57 -0.83 27.04
N LYS A 443 -0.70 -1.45 26.25
CA LYS A 443 0.72 -1.58 26.53
C LYS A 443 1.54 -0.68 25.62
N ALA A 444 1.24 -0.75 24.33
CA ALA A 444 1.95 -0.02 23.30
C ALA A 444 1.04 0.25 22.09
N VAL A 445 1.42 1.22 21.27
CA VAL A 445 0.73 1.55 20.02
C VAL A 445 1.73 2.06 18.99
N ILE A 446 1.53 1.68 17.73
CA ILE A 446 2.20 2.29 16.58
C ILE A 446 1.13 3.09 15.83
N VAL A 447 1.41 4.34 15.46
CA VAL A 447 0.38 5.31 15.02
C VAL A 447 0.54 5.84 13.59
N GLY A 448 1.48 5.28 12.82
CA GLY A 448 1.70 5.72 11.43
C GLY A 448 2.10 4.63 10.44
N GLY A 449 1.81 3.36 10.75
CA GLY A 449 2.36 2.21 10.04
C GLY A 449 3.65 1.70 10.68
N LEU A 450 4.10 0.52 10.28
CA LEU A 450 5.25 -0.16 10.89
C LEU A 450 6.56 0.63 10.85
N SER A 451 6.72 1.51 9.86
CA SER A 451 7.92 2.34 9.65
C SER A 451 8.13 3.44 10.70
N VAL A 452 7.26 3.58 11.69
CA VAL A 452 7.34 4.63 12.72
C VAL A 452 7.65 4.07 14.12
N PRO A 453 8.34 4.83 14.99
CA PRO A 453 8.59 4.43 16.37
C PRO A 453 7.33 4.05 17.14
N ILE A 454 7.41 2.93 17.86
CA ILE A 454 6.39 2.51 18.81
C ILE A 454 6.29 3.50 19.98
N LEU A 455 5.07 3.74 20.46
CA LEU A 455 4.79 4.49 21.68
C LEU A 455 4.40 3.55 22.82
N THR A 456 4.90 3.83 24.02
CA THR A 456 4.39 3.24 25.26
C THR A 456 2.99 3.80 25.57
N ALA A 457 2.23 3.09 26.41
CA ALA A 457 0.93 3.60 26.88
C ALA A 457 1.01 4.98 27.55
N LYS A 458 2.15 5.32 28.19
CA LYS A 458 2.37 6.63 28.80
C LYS A 458 2.56 7.73 27.75
N GLU A 459 3.39 7.48 26.74
CA GLU A 459 3.65 8.43 25.65
C GLU A 459 2.44 8.63 24.74
N ALA A 460 1.59 7.61 24.60
CA ALA A 460 0.37 7.67 23.79
C ALA A 460 -0.74 8.52 24.45
N ARG A 461 -0.66 8.76 25.77
CA ARG A 461 -1.72 9.44 26.51
C ARG A 461 -1.81 10.92 26.09
N GLY A 462 -3.00 11.34 25.65
CA GLY A 462 -3.22 12.71 25.18
C GLY A 462 -2.55 13.03 23.84
N LEU A 463 -2.07 12.02 23.11
CA LEU A 463 -1.49 12.22 21.79
C LEU A 463 -2.55 12.77 20.84
N VAL A 464 -2.18 13.83 20.13
CA VAL A 464 -2.96 14.43 19.05
C VAL A 464 -2.50 13.83 17.72
N MET A 465 -3.43 13.32 16.91
CA MET A 465 -3.12 12.62 15.65
C MET A 465 -2.98 13.60 14.48
N ASP A 466 -1.88 14.35 14.50
CA ASP A 466 -1.42 15.18 13.40
C ASP A 466 0.10 15.03 13.20
N TYR A 467 0.63 15.57 12.10
CA TYR A 467 2.03 15.36 11.74
C TYR A 467 2.99 15.97 12.77
N ASP A 468 2.66 17.15 13.29
CA ASP A 468 3.57 17.92 14.14
C ASP A 468 3.59 17.39 15.58
N SER A 469 2.43 16.99 16.10
CA SER A 469 2.26 16.40 17.43
C SER A 469 2.87 15.00 17.50
N CYS A 470 2.66 14.16 16.47
CA CYS A 470 3.31 12.86 16.40
C CYS A 470 4.85 12.98 16.36
N LEU A 471 5.37 13.95 15.59
CA LEU A 471 6.82 14.21 15.55
C LEU A 471 7.36 14.63 16.91
N LYS A 472 6.67 15.54 17.62
CA LYS A 472 7.02 15.96 18.99
C LYS A 472 6.99 14.80 20.00
N ALA A 473 6.11 13.83 19.81
CA ALA A 473 6.05 12.62 20.63
C ALA A 473 7.13 11.58 20.29
N GLY A 474 8.04 11.88 19.36
CA GLY A 474 9.11 10.97 18.95
C GLY A 474 8.64 9.82 18.05
N THR A 475 7.53 10.02 17.33
CA THR A 475 7.02 9.10 16.30
C THR A 475 6.63 9.88 15.04
N MET A 476 5.85 9.30 14.14
CA MET A 476 5.32 9.98 12.95
C MET A 476 3.89 9.56 12.68
N LEU A 477 3.08 10.45 12.10
CA LEU A 477 1.71 10.14 11.69
C LEU A 477 1.67 9.13 10.54
N GLY A 478 2.72 9.13 9.71
CA GLY A 478 2.86 8.21 8.58
C GLY A 478 1.60 8.12 7.72
N SER A 479 1.20 6.90 7.38
CA SER A 479 0.00 6.65 6.57
C SER A 479 -1.31 6.80 7.38
N GLY A 480 -1.25 6.95 8.71
CA GLY A 480 -2.40 6.89 9.61
C GLY A 480 -2.82 5.48 10.02
N GLY A 481 -1.96 4.47 9.83
CA GLY A 481 -2.15 3.13 10.37
C GLY A 481 -1.86 3.05 11.87
N ILE A 482 -2.88 2.69 12.66
CA ILE A 482 -2.83 2.55 14.11
C ILE A 482 -2.90 1.07 14.50
N MET A 483 -1.82 0.53 15.08
CA MET A 483 -1.72 -0.85 15.55
C MET A 483 -1.69 -0.89 17.07
N VAL A 484 -2.77 -1.39 17.68
CA VAL A 484 -2.97 -1.37 19.13
C VAL A 484 -2.51 -2.67 19.78
N MET A 485 -1.65 -2.58 20.79
CA MET A 485 -1.09 -3.73 21.50
C MET A 485 -1.47 -3.68 22.98
N ASN A 486 -2.10 -4.75 23.47
CA ASN A 486 -2.45 -4.86 24.88
C ASN A 486 -1.32 -5.54 25.69
N GLN A 487 -1.54 -5.70 26.99
CA GLN A 487 -0.56 -6.27 27.94
C GLN A 487 -0.10 -7.69 27.62
N SER A 488 -0.81 -8.45 26.79
CA SER A 488 -0.43 -9.82 26.43
C SER A 488 0.67 -9.90 25.37
N VAL A 489 0.91 -8.80 24.64
CA VAL A 489 1.87 -8.75 23.53
C VAL A 489 3.30 -8.70 24.06
N ARG A 490 4.20 -9.54 23.55
CA ARG A 490 5.65 -9.47 23.82
C ARG A 490 6.33 -8.60 22.77
N ILE A 491 6.89 -7.47 23.19
CA ILE A 491 7.52 -6.52 22.25
C ILE A 491 8.74 -7.10 21.52
N PRO A 492 9.58 -7.95 22.13
CA PRO A 492 10.66 -8.63 21.39
C PRO A 492 10.17 -9.41 20.17
N ARG A 493 9.00 -10.05 20.27
CA ARG A 493 8.39 -10.79 19.15
C ARG A 493 7.89 -9.86 18.05
N VAL A 494 7.35 -8.70 18.42
CA VAL A 494 6.93 -7.66 17.47
C VAL A 494 8.14 -7.11 16.72
N ALA A 495 9.24 -6.83 17.42
CA ALA A 495 10.49 -6.36 16.82
C ALA A 495 11.06 -7.39 15.84
N LEU A 496 11.08 -8.68 16.22
CA LEU A 496 11.52 -9.75 15.32
C LEU A 496 10.66 -9.81 14.06
N ARG A 497 9.32 -9.82 14.20
CA ARG A 497 8.44 -9.87 13.04
C ARG A 497 8.61 -8.66 12.12
N ALA A 498 8.79 -7.47 12.71
CA ALA A 498 9.02 -6.25 11.97
C ALA A 498 10.30 -6.31 11.12
N ILE A 499 11.43 -6.73 11.71
CA ILE A 499 12.69 -6.78 10.96
C ILE A 499 12.72 -7.91 9.93
N GLU A 500 12.02 -9.02 10.17
CA GLU A 500 11.87 -10.08 9.17
C GLU A 500 11.15 -9.59 7.91
N PHE A 501 10.09 -8.79 8.08
CA PHE A 501 9.44 -8.08 6.96
C PHE A 501 10.45 -7.21 6.20
N TYR A 502 11.16 -6.30 6.88
CA TYR A 502 12.11 -5.42 6.19
C TYR A 502 13.31 -6.15 5.57
N ALA A 503 13.74 -7.27 6.15
CA ALA A 503 14.78 -8.11 5.57
C ALA A 503 14.31 -8.83 4.30
N HIS A 504 13.03 -9.19 4.22
CA HIS A 504 12.38 -9.70 3.02
C HIS A 504 12.21 -8.61 1.96
N GLU A 505 11.75 -7.42 2.36
CA GLU A 505 11.40 -6.31 1.47
C GLU A 505 12.57 -5.41 1.04
N SER A 506 13.79 -5.69 1.52
CA SER A 506 14.97 -4.95 1.09
C SER A 506 15.21 -5.14 -0.42
N CYS A 507 15.27 -4.04 -1.18
CA CYS A 507 15.60 -4.09 -2.61
C CYS A 507 16.99 -4.67 -2.90
N GLY A 508 17.85 -4.72 -1.87
CA GLY A 508 19.18 -5.30 -1.94
C GLY A 508 20.27 -4.39 -2.51
N GLN A 509 20.01 -3.11 -2.75
CA GLN A 509 20.98 -2.20 -3.38
C GLN A 509 22.09 -1.74 -2.41
N CYS A 510 21.73 -1.26 -1.22
CA CYS A 510 22.69 -0.75 -0.24
C CYS A 510 23.11 -1.86 0.75
N THR A 511 24.41 -2.04 0.97
CA THR A 511 24.93 -3.03 1.93
C THR A 511 24.37 -2.85 3.34
N PRO A 512 24.29 -1.64 3.93
CA PRO A 512 23.74 -1.46 5.28
C PRO A 512 22.29 -1.95 5.41
N CYS A 513 21.43 -1.65 4.43
CA CYS A 513 20.06 -2.14 4.41
C CYS A 513 20.00 -3.66 4.18
N ARG A 514 20.66 -4.16 3.12
CA ARG A 514 20.59 -5.56 2.67
C ARG A 514 21.13 -6.55 3.70
N GLN A 515 22.30 -6.27 4.26
CA GLN A 515 22.96 -7.17 5.21
C GLN A 515 22.57 -6.82 6.64
N GLY A 516 22.46 -5.54 6.97
CA GLY A 516 22.13 -5.09 8.33
C GLY A 516 20.75 -5.58 8.79
N SER A 517 19.73 -5.52 7.93
CA SER A 517 18.39 -6.04 8.28
C SER A 517 18.42 -7.54 8.62
N ARG A 518 19.16 -8.35 7.85
CA ARG A 518 19.30 -9.79 8.08
C ARG A 518 20.02 -10.12 9.38
N VAL A 519 21.11 -9.41 9.67
CA VAL A 519 21.86 -9.58 10.93
C VAL A 519 21.01 -9.18 12.13
N VAL A 520 20.30 -8.04 12.05
CA VAL A 520 19.38 -7.63 13.13
C VAL A 520 18.27 -8.67 13.34
N ALA A 521 17.70 -9.23 12.27
CA ALA A 521 16.71 -10.31 12.36
C ALA A 521 17.28 -11.57 13.04
N GLU A 522 18.51 -11.96 12.73
CA GLU A 522 19.16 -13.12 13.37
C GLU A 522 19.42 -12.89 14.87
N LEU A 523 19.92 -11.71 15.24
CA LEU A 523 20.15 -11.35 16.65
C LEU A 523 18.84 -11.34 17.44
N LEU A 524 17.79 -10.69 16.91
CA LEU A 524 16.47 -10.67 17.54
C LEU A 524 15.83 -12.06 17.62
N ARG A 525 16.08 -12.94 16.63
CA ARG A 525 15.63 -14.33 16.67
C ARG A 525 16.29 -15.10 17.80
N ARG A 526 17.62 -15.01 17.93
CA ARG A 526 18.37 -15.62 19.04
C ARG A 526 17.86 -15.14 20.40
N ILE A 527 17.61 -13.84 20.57
CA ILE A 527 17.03 -13.27 21.79
C ILE A 527 15.65 -13.88 22.05
N CYS A 528 14.75 -13.88 21.07
CA CYS A 528 13.39 -14.43 21.22
C CYS A 528 13.36 -15.92 21.58
N GLU A 529 14.37 -16.68 21.16
CA GLU A 529 14.53 -18.12 21.41
C GLU A 529 15.33 -18.42 22.69
N ARG A 530 15.71 -17.41 23.48
CA ARG A 530 16.51 -17.54 24.70
C ARG A 530 17.90 -18.16 24.48
N ARG A 531 18.45 -17.91 23.28
CA ARG A 531 19.79 -18.29 22.85
C ARG A 531 20.72 -17.08 22.69
N GLY A 532 20.23 -15.88 22.97
CA GLY A 532 20.98 -14.64 22.90
C GLY A 532 21.71 -14.28 24.20
N ALA A 533 22.71 -13.42 24.09
CA ALA A 533 23.45 -12.82 25.19
C ALA A 533 23.12 -11.32 25.30
N ALA A 534 23.39 -10.70 26.45
CA ALA A 534 23.16 -9.26 26.65
C ALA A 534 23.81 -8.38 25.57
N GLN A 535 24.98 -8.78 25.07
CA GLN A 535 25.70 -8.09 23.99
C GLN A 535 24.95 -8.09 22.66
N ASP A 536 24.06 -9.06 22.40
CA ASP A 536 23.25 -9.07 21.18
C ASP A 536 22.28 -7.89 21.15
N ILE A 537 21.77 -7.46 22.33
CA ILE A 537 20.87 -6.30 22.46
C ILE A 537 21.62 -5.02 22.06
N GLU A 538 22.83 -4.83 22.59
CA GLU A 538 23.67 -3.68 22.25
C GLU A 538 24.05 -3.69 20.78
N ARG A 539 24.37 -4.87 20.23
CA ARG A 539 24.70 -5.01 18.82
C ARG A 539 23.54 -4.64 17.90
N VAL A 540 22.31 -4.99 18.27
CA VAL A 540 21.11 -4.55 17.54
C VAL A 540 21.03 -3.02 17.52
N LEU A 541 21.25 -2.36 18.66
CA LEU A 541 21.21 -0.89 18.76
C LEU A 541 22.32 -0.22 17.94
N GLU A 542 23.55 -0.73 18.00
CA GLU A 542 24.69 -0.25 17.21
C GLU A 542 24.43 -0.34 15.70
N LEU A 543 23.88 -1.47 15.24
CA LEU A 543 23.56 -1.67 13.83
C LEU A 543 22.45 -0.71 13.39
N CYS A 544 21.39 -0.55 14.18
CA CYS A 544 20.34 0.41 13.88
C CYS A 544 20.89 1.85 13.80
N ALA A 545 21.76 2.25 14.73
CA ALA A 545 22.40 3.55 14.70
C ALA A 545 23.25 3.77 13.44
N THR A 546 23.98 2.73 13.01
CA THR A 546 24.87 2.77 11.82
C THR A 546 24.09 2.81 10.51
N ILE A 547 22.97 2.10 10.42
CA ILE A 547 22.15 2.00 9.20
C ILE A 547 21.45 3.33 8.90
N LYS A 548 20.97 4.03 9.94
CA LYS A 548 20.28 5.31 9.80
C LYS A 548 21.12 6.32 9.04
N GLY A 549 20.57 6.89 7.97
CA GLY A 549 21.26 7.86 7.12
C GLY A 549 22.36 7.29 6.20
N SER A 550 22.65 5.98 6.28
CA SER A 550 23.70 5.31 5.49
C SER A 550 23.13 4.55 4.29
N THR A 551 21.92 4.89 3.84
CA THR A 551 21.21 4.19 2.76
C THR A 551 20.66 5.16 1.72
N LEU A 552 20.49 4.69 0.49
CA LEU A 552 20.06 5.52 -0.65
C LEU A 552 18.59 5.95 -0.56
N CYS A 553 17.76 5.17 0.14
CA CYS A 553 16.33 5.42 0.30
C CYS A 553 15.90 5.26 1.76
N PRO A 554 14.72 5.78 2.14
CA PRO A 554 14.28 5.77 3.54
C PRO A 554 14.04 4.40 4.15
N THR A 555 14.04 3.30 3.37
CA THR A 555 13.76 1.95 3.89
C THR A 555 14.72 1.53 5.01
N GLY A 556 16.00 1.93 4.96
CA GLY A 556 16.95 1.67 6.04
C GLY A 556 16.52 2.31 7.36
N ASP A 557 16.17 3.59 7.30
CA ASP A 557 15.71 4.37 8.46
C ASP A 557 14.34 3.87 8.97
N ALA A 558 13.48 3.43 8.04
CA ALA A 558 12.13 2.93 8.30
C ALA A 558 12.11 1.67 9.15
N PHE A 559 13.15 0.82 9.12
CA PHE A 559 13.25 -0.31 10.05
C PHE A 559 14.15 -0.02 11.24
N ALA A 560 15.24 0.71 11.05
CA ALA A 560 16.21 0.95 12.12
C ALA A 560 15.58 1.77 13.26
N THR A 561 14.81 2.80 12.93
CA THR A 561 14.21 3.70 13.92
C THR A 561 13.14 2.99 14.77
N PRO A 562 12.18 2.23 14.21
CA PRO A 562 11.19 1.52 15.01
C PRO A 562 11.79 0.38 15.84
N ILE A 563 12.75 -0.38 15.30
CA ILE A 563 13.41 -1.46 16.04
C ILE A 563 14.18 -0.89 17.23
N GLU A 564 14.96 0.17 17.03
CA GLU A 564 15.67 0.86 18.12
C GLU A 564 14.68 1.34 19.20
N ALA A 565 13.56 1.93 18.80
CA ALA A 565 12.52 2.38 19.74
C ALA A 565 11.91 1.21 20.53
N MET A 566 11.63 0.08 19.88
CA MET A 566 11.12 -1.12 20.56
C MET A 566 12.13 -1.65 21.58
N VAL A 567 13.40 -1.78 21.20
CA VAL A 567 14.46 -2.29 22.10
C VAL A 567 14.68 -1.33 23.27
N LYS A 568 14.80 -0.01 23.03
CA LYS A 568 15.06 0.96 24.10
C LYS A 568 13.89 1.09 25.07
N LYS A 569 12.66 1.25 24.56
CA LYS A 569 11.48 1.53 25.40
C LYS A 569 11.00 0.31 26.18
N PHE A 570 11.28 -0.89 25.68
CA PHE A 570 10.87 -2.16 26.30
C PHE A 570 12.08 -3.02 26.68
N ARG A 571 13.25 -2.41 26.92
CA ARG A 571 14.52 -3.10 27.22
C ARG A 571 14.40 -4.21 28.28
N PRO A 572 13.65 -4.03 29.40
CA PRO A 572 13.47 -5.10 30.38
C PRO A 572 12.88 -6.40 29.80
N GLU A 573 12.04 -6.32 28.76
CA GLU A 573 11.50 -7.52 28.09
C GLU A 573 12.54 -8.25 27.24
N PHE A 574 13.54 -7.53 26.70
CA PHE A 574 14.65 -8.13 25.96
C PHE A 574 15.68 -8.72 26.92
N GLU A 575 16.02 -8.00 27.99
CA GLU A 575 16.94 -8.45 29.05
C GLU A 575 16.45 -9.74 29.73
N ALA A 576 15.13 -9.86 29.94
CA ALA A 576 14.54 -11.07 30.52
C ALA A 576 14.63 -12.34 29.63
N LEU A 577 15.08 -12.22 28.38
CA LEU A 577 15.20 -13.33 27.43
C LEU A 577 16.65 -13.75 27.18
N VAL A 578 17.63 -12.98 27.63
CA VAL A 578 19.06 -13.28 27.41
C VAL A 578 19.68 -13.92 28.65
N ARG A 579 20.81 -14.60 28.45
CA ARG A 579 21.59 -15.25 29.51
C ARG A 579 22.67 -14.34 30.07
#